data_AF-A0A832ACS4-F1
#
_entry.id   AF-A0A832ACS4-F1
#
_cell.length_a   1.000
_cell.length_b   1.000
_cell.length_c   1.000
_cell.angle_alpha   90.00
_cell.angle_beta   90.00
_cell.angle_gamma   90.00
#
_symmetry.space_group_name_H-M   'P 1'
#
loop_
_entity.id
_entity.type
_entity.pdbx_description
1 polymer ?
#
loop_
_entity_poly.entity_id
_entity_poly.type
_entity_poly.pdbx_seq_one_letter_code
_entity_poly.pdbx_strand_id
1 'polypeptide(L)' 'GAKAIEQSFNSDEPQGGVSVHWVNEELDGGDIILQKAVAKSPQDTLESFTKKIQACEYELLPLAIEKILLD' A
#
# COMPACT_ATOMS: atom_id res chain seq x y z
N GLY A 1 -1.01 10.37 -1.00
CA GLY A 1 -0.93 11.59 -0.15
C GLY A 1 0.05 11.48 1.02
N ALA A 2 0.69 12.58 1.47
CA ALA A 2 1.88 12.57 2.36
C ALA A 2 1.71 11.92 3.76
N LYS A 3 0.48 11.81 4.28
CA LYS A 3 0.16 11.17 5.57
C LYS A 3 -0.79 9.98 5.42
N ALA A 4 -0.79 9.32 4.26
CA ALA A 4 -1.75 8.27 3.94
C ALA A 4 -1.78 7.12 4.97
N ILE A 5 -0.63 6.70 5.51
CA ILE A 5 -0.56 5.63 6.52
C ILE A 5 -1.20 6.07 7.83
N GLU A 6 -0.93 7.28 8.31
CA GLU A 6 -1.53 7.84 9.53
C GLU A 6 -3.04 8.00 9.38
N GLN A 7 -3.50 8.52 8.24
CA GLN A 7 -4.94 8.65 7.96
C GLN A 7 -5.62 7.30 7.84
N SER A 8 -4.98 6.34 7.16
CA SER A 8 -5.48 4.97 7.07
C SER A 8 -5.55 4.36 8.46
N PHE A 9 -4.51 4.43 9.29
CA PHE A 9 -4.52 3.88 10.65
C PHE A 9 -5.69 4.42 11.49
N ASN A 10 -5.91 5.75 11.45
CA ASN A 10 -6.95 6.43 12.22
C ASN A 10 -8.37 6.30 11.65
N SER A 11 -8.56 5.68 10.47
CA SER A 11 -9.90 5.45 9.92
C SER A 11 -10.61 4.29 10.59
N ASP A 12 -11.93 4.24 10.47
CA ASP A 12 -12.77 3.13 10.94
C ASP A 12 -12.62 1.85 10.08
N GLU A 13 -11.92 1.94 8.94
CA GLU A 13 -11.69 0.80 8.06
C GLU A 13 -10.84 -0.27 8.76
N PRO A 14 -11.20 -1.56 8.71
CA PRO A 14 -10.45 -2.63 9.38
C PRO A 14 -9.10 -2.94 8.71
N GLN A 15 -8.83 -2.33 7.56
CA GLN A 15 -7.63 -2.58 6.75
C GLN A 15 -7.14 -1.29 6.09
N GLY A 16 -5.84 -1.23 5.85
CA GLY A 16 -5.23 -0.36 4.84
C GLY A 16 -4.74 -1.20 3.66
N GLY A 17 -3.76 -0.69 2.93
CA GLY A 17 -3.16 -1.44 1.84
C GLY A 17 -2.05 -0.68 1.13
N VAL A 18 -1.49 -1.36 0.14
CA VAL A 18 -0.45 -0.85 -0.75
C VAL A 18 -0.91 -1.10 -2.19
N SER A 19 -0.70 -0.11 -3.05
CA SER A 19 -0.94 -0.21 -4.49
C SER A 19 0.33 0.18 -5.23
N VAL A 20 0.64 -0.55 -6.30
CA VAL A 20 1.66 -0.20 -7.29
C VAL A 20 0.92 0.15 -8.58
N HIS A 21 1.17 1.33 -9.12
CA HIS A 21 0.44 1.85 -10.27
C HIS A 21 1.39 2.60 -11.21
N TRP A 22 0.92 2.84 -12.45
CA TRP A 22 1.64 3.67 -13.41
C TRP A 22 1.60 5.15 -13.02
N VAL A 23 2.58 5.94 -13.48
CA VAL A 23 2.58 7.39 -13.27
C VAL A 23 1.90 8.07 -14.45
N ASN A 24 0.96 8.98 -14.18
CA ASN A 24 0.33 9.86 -15.17
C ASN A 24 0.20 11.30 -14.61
N GLU A 25 -0.56 12.16 -15.27
CA GLU A 25 -0.77 13.55 -14.83
C GLU A 25 -1.70 13.69 -13.61
N GLU A 26 -2.44 12.64 -13.26
CA GLU A 26 -3.34 12.62 -12.11
C GLU A 26 -2.61 12.11 -10.87
N LEU A 27 -2.67 12.87 -9.77
CA LEU A 27 -2.03 12.49 -8.51
C LEU A 27 -2.58 11.15 -8.01
N ASP A 28 -1.69 10.17 -7.84
CA ASP A 28 -2.03 8.80 -7.40
C ASP A 28 -3.11 8.12 -8.31
N GLY A 29 -3.27 8.56 -9.56
CA GLY A 29 -4.41 8.21 -10.44
C GLY A 29 -4.09 7.36 -11.67
N GLY A 30 -2.89 6.78 -11.76
CA GLY A 30 -2.57 5.86 -12.86
C GLY A 30 -3.14 4.46 -12.67
N ASP A 31 -3.15 3.68 -13.76
CA ASP A 31 -3.67 2.32 -13.73
C ASP A 31 -2.90 1.43 -12.75
N ILE A 32 -3.63 0.66 -11.96
CA ILE A 32 -3.07 -0.24 -10.94
C ILE A 32 -2.44 -1.46 -11.62
N ILE A 33 -1.18 -1.74 -11.27
CA ILE A 33 -0.45 -2.95 -11.66
C ILE A 33 -0.75 -4.08 -10.66
N LEU A 34 -0.59 -3.80 -9.37
CA LEU A 34 -0.89 -4.73 -8.26
C LEU A 34 -1.38 -3.96 -7.03
N GLN A 35 -2.21 -4.60 -6.22
CA GLN A 35 -2.69 -4.05 -4.95
C GLN A 35 -2.84 -5.15 -3.91
N LYS A 36 -2.52 -4.83 -2.65
CA LYS A 36 -2.63 -5.77 -1.52
C LYS A 36 -3.19 -5.07 -0.29
N ALA A 37 -4.18 -5.70 0.34
CA ALA A 37 -4.75 -5.23 1.60
C ALA A 37 -3.87 -5.65 2.79
N VAL A 38 -3.82 -4.79 3.81
CA VAL A 38 -3.09 -5.02 5.06
C VAL A 38 -4.06 -4.83 6.22
N ALA A 39 -4.36 -5.91 6.93
CA ALA A 39 -5.29 -5.89 8.06
C ALA A 39 -4.72 -5.09 9.24
N LYS A 40 -5.57 -4.28 9.87
CA LYS A 40 -5.28 -3.65 11.17
C LYS A 40 -5.60 -4.64 12.28
N SER A 41 -4.74 -4.68 13.28
CA SER A 41 -5.00 -5.37 14.54
C SER A 41 -5.47 -4.37 15.61
N PRO A 42 -6.38 -4.74 16.52
CA PRO A 42 -6.72 -3.89 17.66
C PRO A 42 -5.53 -3.56 18.59
N GLN A 43 -4.43 -4.31 18.49
CA GLN A 43 -3.20 -4.06 19.24
C GLN A 43 -2.15 -3.28 18.44
N ASP A 44 -2.42 -2.92 17.19
CA ASP A 44 -1.46 -2.16 16.40
C ASP A 44 -1.30 -0.74 16.97
N THR A 45 -0.05 -0.32 17.10
CA THR A 45 0.31 1.10 17.15
C THR A 45 0.52 1.62 15.73
N LEU A 46 0.46 2.94 15.54
CA LEU A 46 0.78 3.57 14.25
C LEU A 46 2.16 3.11 13.72
N GLU A 47 3.15 2.98 14.59
CA GLU A 47 4.49 2.48 14.23
C GLU A 47 4.45 1.04 13.72
N SER A 48 3.76 0.14 14.44
CA SER A 48 3.65 -1.27 14.04
C SER A 48 2.87 -1.44 12.73
N PHE A 49 1.81 -0.65 12.53
CA PHE A 49 1.05 -0.65 11.29
C PHE A 49 1.87 -0.10 10.12
N THR A 50 2.64 0.97 10.35
CA THR A 50 3.58 1.52 9.36
C THR A 50 4.59 0.46 8.91
N LYS A 51 5.16 -0.31 9.86
CA LYS A 51 6.07 -1.42 9.54
C LYS A 51 5.40 -2.52 8.70
N LYS A 52 4.13 -2.83 8.95
CA LYS A 52 3.36 -3.79 8.13
C LYS A 52 3.15 -3.28 6.70
N ILE A 53 2.80 -1.99 6.54
CA ILE A 53 2.66 -1.35 5.23
C ILE A 53 3.99 -1.40 4.47
N GLN A 54 5.11 -1.00 5.11
CA GLN A 54 6.44 -1.04 4.49
C GLN A 54 6.88 -2.46 4.10
N ALA A 55 6.62 -3.46 4.95
CA ALA A 55 6.89 -4.84 4.61
C ALA A 55 6.08 -5.30 3.39
N CYS A 56 4.81 -4.87 3.30
CA CYS A 56 3.97 -5.11 2.13
C CYS A 56 4.49 -4.39 0.88
N GLU A 57 5.01 -3.16 0.99
CA GLU A 57 5.65 -2.45 -0.12
C GLU A 57 6.88 -3.19 -0.65
N TYR A 58 7.75 -3.67 0.24
CA TYR A 58 8.96 -4.44 -0.12
C TYR A 58 8.64 -5.77 -0.79
N GLU A 59 7.49 -6.36 -0.49
CA GLU A 59 7.01 -7.57 -1.17
C GLU A 59 6.35 -7.24 -2.51
N LEU A 60 5.44 -6.25 -2.54
CA LEU A 60 4.55 -6.00 -3.66
C LEU A 60 5.25 -5.34 -4.85
N LEU A 61 6.20 -4.45 -4.60
CA LEU A 61 6.89 -3.72 -5.67
C LEU A 61 7.75 -4.64 -6.57
N PRO A 62 8.61 -5.54 -6.04
CA PRO A 62 9.33 -6.49 -6.89
C PRO A 62 8.40 -7.39 -7.70
N LEU A 63 7.29 -7.85 -7.12
CA LEU A 63 6.30 -8.68 -7.82
C LEU A 63 5.62 -7.91 -8.96
N ALA A 64 5.34 -6.62 -8.77
CA ALA A 64 4.78 -5.78 -9.83
C ALA A 64 5.78 -5.61 -10.99
N ILE A 65 7.06 -5.43 -10.69
CA ILE A 65 8.13 -5.33 -11.70
C ILE A 65 8.27 -6.66 -12.46
N GLU A 66 8.31 -7.79 -11.74
CA GLU A 66 8.39 -9.12 -12.35
C GLU A 66 7.21 -9.38 -13.27
N LYS A 67 5.98 -9.05 -12.82
CA LYS A 67 4.77 -9.14 -13.64
C LYS A 67 4.91 -8.38 -14.95
N ILE A 68 5.40 -7.14 -14.92
CA ILE A 68 5.55 -6.31 -16.13
C ILE A 68 6.63 -6.86 -17.07
N LEU A 69 7.69 -7.48 -16.54
CA LEU A 69 8.80 -8.00 -17.36
C LEU A 69 8.54 -9.37 -17.98
N LEU A 70 7.60 -10.14 -17.42
CA LEU A 70 7.29 -11.51 -17.85
C LEU A 70 5.97 -11.62 -18.63
N ASP A 71 5.10 -10.60 -18.56
CA ASP A 71 3.90 -10.46 -19.40
C ASP A 71 4.27 -9.97 -20.82
#